data_AF-A0A443KBQ8-F1
#
_entry.id   AF-A0A443KBQ8-F1
#
_cell.length_a   1.000
_cell.length_b   1.000
_cell.length_c   1.000
_cell.angle_alpha   90.00
_cell.angle_beta   90.00
_cell.angle_gamma   90.00
#
_symmetry.space_group_name_H-M   'P 1'
#
loop_
_entity.id
_entity.type
_entity.pdbx_description
1 polymer ?
#
loop_
_entity_poly.entity_id
_entity_poly.type
_entity_poly.pdbx_seq_one_letter_code
_entity_poly.pdbx_strand_id
1 'polypeptide(L)'
;MTTNKPLMAKATAVWLVDNTTLTFKQIAEFCGMHELEVQGIADGDVAVGVKGFDPIVHNQLDQKEIDKGEKDPLYRLKLKFNAAAVGEDKRRGPRYTPLSKRQDRPNSILWLVKFHPELADAQIARLIGTTKPTIASIRDKTHWNIQNMTAVDPVALGLCRQSELDAEVQKAAKKHATDVMSDDERRKLVSTEQSLGMPTEPRLPSSIAGLEGFTLGTGKEETASPKDFSDADSFFNLPHADDDDEEEEDHRR
;
A
#
# COMPACT_ATOMS: atom_id res chain seq x y z
N MET A 1 -6.85 22.30 15.79
CA MET A 1 -7.62 23.56 15.88
C MET A 1 -8.00 23.96 14.46
N THR A 2 -9.16 23.53 13.98
CA THR A 2 -9.69 23.94 12.68
C THR A 2 -9.93 25.44 12.72
N THR A 3 -9.24 26.19 11.87
CA THR A 3 -9.37 27.64 11.74
C THR A 3 -10.77 27.96 11.23
N ASN A 4 -11.70 28.25 12.14
CA ASN A 4 -13.09 28.57 11.85
C ASN A 4 -13.20 30.04 11.41
N LYS A 5 -12.58 30.38 10.28
CA LYS A 5 -12.57 31.72 9.70
C LYS A 5 -13.18 31.69 8.29
N PRO A 6 -13.94 32.72 7.88
CA PRO A 6 -14.45 32.83 6.52
C PRO A 6 -13.31 32.93 5.50
N LEU A 7 -13.55 32.45 4.29
CA LEU A 7 -12.62 32.66 3.18
C LEU A 7 -12.64 34.15 2.82
N MET A 8 -11.48 34.72 2.50
CA MET A 8 -11.34 36.15 2.20
C MET A 8 -11.90 37.04 3.32
N ALA A 9 -11.44 36.83 4.56
CA ALA A 9 -11.94 37.49 5.77
C ALA A 9 -12.07 39.02 5.66
N LYS A 10 -11.10 39.71 5.03
CA LYS A 10 -11.17 41.17 4.82
C LYS A 10 -12.30 41.58 3.88
N ALA A 11 -12.46 40.88 2.76
CA ALA A 11 -13.52 41.16 1.79
C ALA A 11 -14.91 40.80 2.35
N THR A 12 -14.99 39.74 3.16
CA THR A 12 -16.22 39.37 3.86
C THR A 12 -16.59 40.40 4.93
N ALA A 13 -15.59 40.96 5.64
CA ALA A 13 -15.82 42.06 6.59
C ALA A 13 -16.35 43.32 5.90
N VAL A 14 -15.78 43.73 4.76
CA VAL A 14 -16.31 44.86 3.94
C VAL A 14 -17.79 44.64 3.61
N TRP A 15 -18.13 43.45 3.11
CA TRP A 15 -19.53 43.15 2.78
C TRP A 15 -20.46 43.18 4.00
N LEU A 16 -20.04 42.60 5.13
CA LEU A 16 -20.83 42.58 6.37
C LEU A 16 -21.04 43.99 6.92
N VAL A 17 -20.02 44.85 6.91
CA VAL A 17 -20.12 46.25 7.34
C VAL A 17 -21.12 47.02 6.46
N ASP A 18 -21.11 46.80 5.15
CA ASP A 18 -21.95 47.54 4.20
C ASP A 18 -23.41 47.04 4.14
N ASN A 19 -23.65 45.76 4.42
CA ASN A 19 -24.95 45.09 4.14
C ASN A 19 -25.69 44.60 5.40
N THR A 20 -25.12 44.72 6.60
CA THR A 20 -25.73 44.24 7.84
C THR A 20 -25.64 45.27 8.96
N THR A 21 -26.47 45.14 10.00
CA THR A 21 -26.40 46.00 11.19
C THR A 21 -25.63 45.35 12.36
N LEU A 22 -24.70 44.45 12.05
CA LEU A 22 -23.90 43.76 13.06
C LEU A 22 -22.91 44.71 13.73
N THR A 23 -22.57 44.44 14.99
CA THR A 23 -21.56 45.22 15.69
C THR A 23 -20.14 44.90 15.17
N PHE A 24 -19.24 45.88 15.26
CA PHE A 24 -17.84 45.69 14.83
C PHE A 24 -17.15 44.54 15.55
N LYS A 25 -17.48 44.33 16.83
CA LYS A 25 -17.01 43.19 17.62
C LYS A 25 -17.47 41.84 17.07
N GLN A 26 -18.72 41.72 16.61
CA GLN A 26 -19.26 40.49 16.03
C GLN A 26 -18.58 40.16 14.68
N ILE A 27 -18.40 41.18 13.83
CA ILE A 27 -17.70 41.03 12.55
C ILE A 27 -16.22 40.68 12.79
N ALA A 28 -15.58 41.31 13.77
CA ALA A 28 -14.21 41.03 14.17
C ALA A 28 -14.03 39.58 14.64
N GLU A 29 -14.92 39.09 15.50
CA GLU A 29 -14.89 37.71 15.99
C GLU A 29 -15.14 36.70 14.86
N PHE A 30 -16.08 36.99 13.95
CA PHE A 30 -16.38 36.12 12.81
C PHE A 30 -15.23 36.05 11.80
N CYS A 31 -14.68 37.19 11.40
CA CYS A 31 -13.59 37.28 10.43
C CYS A 31 -12.21 36.98 11.05
N GLY A 32 -12.11 36.91 12.37
CA GLY A 32 -10.87 36.69 13.11
C GLY A 32 -9.88 37.84 12.96
N MET A 33 -10.39 39.07 12.96
CA MET A 33 -9.68 40.36 12.88
C MET A 33 -9.92 41.18 14.14
N HIS A 34 -9.17 42.27 14.34
CA HIS A 34 -9.38 43.14 15.50
C HIS A 34 -10.53 44.13 15.24
N GLU A 35 -11.25 44.57 16.28
CA GLU A 35 -12.36 45.53 16.16
C GLU A 35 -11.92 46.84 15.46
N LEU A 36 -10.74 47.36 15.80
CA LEU A 36 -10.13 48.52 15.14
C LEU A 36 -9.88 48.32 13.63
N GLU A 37 -9.61 47.09 13.19
CA GLU A 37 -9.45 46.80 11.75
C GLU A 37 -10.80 46.85 11.04
N VAL A 38 -11.89 46.38 11.70
CA VAL A 38 -13.25 46.50 11.18
C VAL A 38 -13.70 47.96 11.15
N GLN A 39 -13.37 48.73 12.18
CA GLN A 39 -13.65 50.16 12.22
C GLN A 39 -12.91 50.89 11.09
N GLY A 40 -11.61 50.60 10.89
CA GLY A 40 -10.86 51.15 9.76
C GLY A 40 -11.36 50.69 8.38
N ILE A 41 -12.11 49.59 8.30
CA ILE A 41 -12.83 49.19 7.08
C ILE A 41 -14.10 50.03 6.90
N ALA A 42 -14.86 50.27 7.97
CA ALA A 42 -16.05 51.11 7.97
C ALA A 42 -15.71 52.58 7.65
N ASP A 43 -14.58 53.07 8.15
CA ASP A 43 -14.07 54.42 7.88
C ASP A 43 -13.45 54.54 6.47
N GLY A 44 -13.21 53.41 5.79
CA GLY A 44 -12.68 53.35 4.43
C GLY A 44 -11.15 53.40 4.30
N ASP A 45 -10.40 53.33 5.40
CA ASP A 45 -8.93 53.46 5.42
C ASP A 45 -8.17 52.15 5.12
N VAL A 46 -8.67 51.00 5.61
CA VAL A 46 -7.89 49.74 5.67
C VAL A 46 -8.12 48.83 4.45
N ALA A 47 -9.21 49.02 3.70
CA ALA A 47 -9.63 48.15 2.61
C ALA A 47 -9.95 48.89 1.30
N VAL A 48 -9.27 50.02 1.05
CA VAL A 48 -9.42 50.79 -0.19
C VAL A 48 -9.24 49.88 -1.42
N GLY A 49 -10.29 49.74 -2.22
CA GLY A 49 -10.27 48.95 -3.46
C GLY A 49 -10.59 47.44 -3.31
N VAL A 50 -10.89 46.95 -2.10
CA VAL A 50 -11.34 45.56 -1.91
C VAL A 50 -12.84 45.47 -2.19
N LYS A 51 -13.22 44.69 -3.20
CA LYS A 51 -14.64 44.41 -3.48
C LYS A 51 -15.21 43.49 -2.40
N GLY A 52 -16.34 43.89 -1.81
CA GLY A 52 -17.06 43.09 -0.83
C GLY A 52 -17.34 41.67 -1.32
N PHE A 53 -17.08 40.68 -0.47
CA PHE A 53 -17.31 39.26 -0.74
C PHE A 53 -18.53 38.79 0.05
N ASP A 54 -19.60 38.45 -0.67
CA ASP A 54 -20.87 38.03 -0.07
C ASP A 54 -20.76 36.61 0.55
N PRO A 55 -20.88 36.46 1.88
CA PRO A 55 -20.76 35.16 2.55
C PRO A 55 -21.99 34.26 2.37
N ILE A 56 -23.16 34.82 2.01
CA ILE A 56 -24.41 34.07 1.80
C ILE A 56 -24.37 33.40 0.44
N VAL A 57 -24.03 34.16 -0.60
CA VAL A 57 -23.93 33.64 -1.98
C VAL A 57 -22.91 32.51 -2.07
N HIS A 58 -21.83 32.58 -1.29
CA HIS A 58 -20.77 31.57 -1.28
C HIS A 58 -20.97 30.46 -0.24
N ASN A 59 -22.18 30.32 0.33
CA ASN A 59 -22.52 29.27 1.31
C ASN A 59 -21.62 29.24 2.56
N GLN A 60 -21.04 30.36 2.97
CA GLN A 60 -20.24 30.45 4.20
C GLN A 60 -21.09 30.82 5.41
N LEU A 61 -22.15 31.60 5.21
CA LEU A 61 -23.06 32.04 6.26
C LEU A 61 -24.51 31.90 5.78
N ASP A 62 -25.42 31.55 6.68
CA ASP A 62 -26.86 31.56 6.39
C ASP A 62 -27.45 32.92 6.80
N GLN A 63 -28.42 33.41 6.03
CA GLN A 63 -29.16 34.65 6.36
C GLN A 63 -29.75 34.60 7.77
N LYS A 64 -30.27 33.43 8.18
CA LYS A 64 -30.82 33.20 9.53
C LYS A 64 -29.82 33.47 10.64
N GLU A 65 -28.53 33.32 10.37
CA GLU A 65 -27.47 33.54 11.35
C GLU A 65 -27.15 35.04 11.50
N ILE A 66 -27.22 35.79 10.41
CA ILE A 66 -27.14 37.26 10.40
C ILE A 66 -28.33 37.84 11.18
N ASP A 67 -29.55 37.38 10.88
CA ASP A 67 -30.77 37.87 11.55
C ASP A 67 -30.75 37.66 13.08
N LYS A 68 -30.06 36.62 13.57
CA LYS A 68 -29.83 36.41 15.00
C LYS A 68 -28.77 37.36 15.56
N GLY A 69 -27.69 37.56 14.81
CA GLY A 69 -26.62 38.50 15.17
C GLY A 69 -27.10 39.94 15.25
N GLU A 70 -28.02 40.35 14.38
CA GLU A 70 -28.60 41.70 14.40
C GLU A 70 -29.53 41.94 15.60
N LYS A 71 -30.17 40.88 16.12
CA LYS A 71 -31.07 40.97 17.28
C LYS A 71 -30.33 40.98 18.62
N ASP A 72 -29.15 40.36 18.68
CA ASP A 72 -28.36 40.25 19.90
C ASP A 72 -26.90 40.66 19.64
N PRO A 73 -26.44 41.82 20.14
CA PRO A 73 -25.07 42.30 20.01
C PRO A 73 -24.00 41.37 20.61
N LEU A 74 -24.38 40.47 21.52
CA LEU A 74 -23.47 39.49 22.15
C LEU A 74 -23.42 38.17 21.39
N TYR A 75 -24.25 37.99 20.36
CA TYR A 75 -24.31 36.76 19.59
C TYR A 75 -23.05 36.55 18.75
N ARG A 76 -22.51 35.32 18.81
CA ARG A 76 -21.33 34.91 18.04
C ARG A 76 -21.75 34.15 16.79
N LEU A 77 -21.51 34.75 15.63
CA LEU A 77 -21.78 34.15 14.33
C LEU A 77 -20.96 32.87 14.14
N LYS A 78 -21.59 31.85 13.56
CA LYS A 78 -20.95 30.57 13.25
C LYS A 78 -20.95 30.33 11.75
N LEU A 79 -19.80 29.93 11.22
CA LEU A 79 -19.70 29.48 9.82
C LEU A 79 -20.58 28.27 9.58
N LYS A 80 -21.23 28.27 8.42
CA LYS A 80 -21.99 27.13 7.94
C LYS A 80 -21.06 25.95 7.68
N PHE A 81 -21.41 24.80 8.23
CA PHE A 81 -20.64 23.58 8.02
C PHE A 81 -20.79 23.11 6.57
N ASN A 82 -19.69 23.10 5.80
CA ASN A 82 -19.69 22.58 4.45
C ASN A 82 -19.41 21.08 4.45
N ALA A 83 -20.47 20.29 4.21
CA ALA A 83 -20.38 18.82 4.13
C ALA A 83 -19.44 18.34 3.01
N ALA A 84 -19.26 19.11 1.93
CA ALA A 84 -18.38 18.76 0.82
C ALA A 84 -16.88 18.88 1.16
N ALA A 85 -16.53 19.62 2.22
CA ALA A 85 -15.15 19.74 2.69
C ALA A 85 -14.70 18.50 3.51
N VAL A 86 -15.64 17.66 3.94
CA VAL A 86 -15.34 16.41 4.65
C VAL A 86 -15.09 15.32 3.62
N GLY A 87 -13.81 15.02 3.36
CA GLY A 87 -13.42 13.88 2.52
C GLY A 87 -12.52 14.24 1.34
N GLU A 88 -12.23 15.51 1.11
CA GLU A 88 -11.14 15.92 0.22
C GLU A 88 -9.79 15.77 0.96
N ASP A 89 -9.51 14.55 1.42
CA ASP A 89 -8.16 14.16 1.77
C ASP A 89 -7.34 14.32 0.50
N LYS A 90 -6.53 15.39 0.45
CA LYS A 90 -5.63 15.73 -0.65
C LYS A 90 -5.10 14.44 -1.25
N ARG A 91 -5.50 14.14 -2.50
CA ARG A 91 -4.87 13.07 -3.27
C ARG A 91 -3.39 13.37 -3.27
N ARG A 92 -2.62 12.60 -2.49
CA ARG A 92 -1.18 12.81 -2.37
C ARG A 92 -0.60 12.54 -3.75
N GLY A 93 -0.16 13.61 -4.41
CA GLY A 93 0.57 13.50 -5.66
C GLY A 93 1.90 12.76 -5.46
N PRO A 94 2.58 12.40 -6.56
CA PRO A 94 3.91 11.78 -6.49
C PRO A 94 4.84 12.60 -5.59
N ARG A 95 5.48 11.96 -4.60
CA ARG A 95 6.42 12.63 -3.72
C ARG A 95 7.69 12.94 -4.50
N TYR A 96 8.13 14.20 -4.48
CA TYR A 96 9.41 14.58 -5.06
C TYR A 96 10.55 13.91 -4.29
N THR A 97 11.38 13.13 -4.98
CA THR A 97 12.60 12.57 -4.40
C THR A 97 13.76 13.58 -4.59
N PRO A 98 14.42 14.01 -3.49
CA PRO A 98 15.56 14.92 -3.57
C PRO A 98 16.72 14.29 -4.34
N LEU A 99 17.56 15.13 -4.98
CA LEU A 99 18.66 14.71 -5.87
C LEU A 99 19.58 13.67 -5.22
N SER A 100 19.91 13.85 -3.94
CA SER A 100 20.78 12.96 -3.17
C SER A 100 20.26 11.52 -3.11
N LYS A 101 18.94 11.34 -3.03
CA LYS A 101 18.29 10.02 -2.92
C LYS A 101 17.89 9.43 -4.26
N ARG A 102 18.26 10.07 -5.39
CA ARG A 102 17.86 9.60 -6.72
C ARG A 102 18.62 8.34 -7.16
N GLN A 103 19.86 8.20 -6.72
CA GLN A 103 20.70 7.02 -6.99
C GLN A 103 20.21 5.79 -6.21
N ASP A 104 19.54 5.98 -5.07
CA ASP A 104 18.99 4.90 -4.25
C ASP A 104 17.60 4.42 -4.72
N ARG A 105 16.97 5.12 -5.68
CA ARG A 105 15.66 4.73 -6.20
C ARG A 105 15.70 3.40 -6.96
N PRO A 106 16.65 3.16 -7.90
CA PRO A 106 16.81 1.85 -8.52
C PRO A 106 17.03 0.71 -7.51
N ASN A 107 17.84 0.94 -6.47
CA ASN A 107 18.06 0.01 -5.37
C ASN A 107 16.75 -0.38 -4.64
N SER A 108 15.87 0.59 -4.45
CA SER A 108 14.55 0.38 -3.84
C SER A 108 13.59 -0.40 -4.73
N ILE A 109 13.61 -0.13 -6.03
CA ILE A 109 12.79 -0.86 -7.02
C ILE A 109 13.25 -2.32 -7.08
N LEU A 110 14.57 -2.55 -7.07
CA LEU A 110 15.14 -3.89 -7.07
C LEU A 110 14.71 -4.68 -5.82
N TRP A 111 14.65 -4.04 -4.65
CA TRP A 111 14.16 -4.66 -3.42
C TRP A 111 12.68 -5.07 -3.55
N LEU A 112 11.81 -4.17 -4.03
CA LEU A 112 10.39 -4.49 -4.21
C LEU A 112 10.18 -5.63 -5.22
N VAL A 113 10.89 -5.62 -6.35
CA VAL A 113 10.78 -6.68 -7.36
C VAL A 113 11.29 -8.03 -6.82
N LYS A 114 12.31 -8.02 -5.95
CA LYS A 114 12.90 -9.23 -5.37
C LYS A 114 12.06 -9.83 -4.24
N PHE A 115 11.56 -9.00 -3.33
CA PHE A 115 10.89 -9.45 -2.10
C PHE A 115 9.36 -9.39 -2.19
N HIS A 116 8.82 -8.57 -3.09
CA HIS A 116 7.38 -8.40 -3.31
C HIS A 116 7.00 -8.50 -4.79
N PRO A 117 7.21 -9.67 -5.44
CA PRO A 117 6.85 -9.88 -6.84
C PRO A 117 5.34 -9.76 -7.12
N GLU A 118 4.50 -9.85 -6.09
CA GLU A 118 3.05 -9.63 -6.13
C GLU A 118 2.66 -8.17 -6.45
N LEU A 119 3.57 -7.22 -6.28
CA LEU A 119 3.27 -5.81 -6.55
C LEU A 119 3.25 -5.52 -8.05
N ALA A 120 2.16 -4.91 -8.51
CA ALA A 120 2.06 -4.42 -9.88
C ALA A 120 2.95 -3.19 -10.10
N ASP A 121 3.46 -3.00 -11.34
CA ASP A 121 4.30 -1.84 -11.70
C ASP A 121 3.60 -0.50 -11.41
N ALA A 122 2.27 -0.46 -11.50
CA ALA A 122 1.48 0.71 -11.17
C ALA A 122 1.52 1.06 -9.66
N GLN A 123 1.60 0.04 -8.78
CA GLN A 123 1.74 0.23 -7.34
C GLN A 123 3.17 0.68 -6.99
N ILE A 124 4.19 0.04 -7.58
CA ILE A 124 5.60 0.42 -7.40
C ILE A 124 5.84 1.87 -7.85
N ALA A 125 5.29 2.27 -8.99
CA ALA A 125 5.39 3.65 -9.49
C ALA A 125 4.79 4.67 -8.53
N ARG A 126 3.69 4.33 -7.86
CA ARG A 126 3.02 5.19 -6.86
C ARG A 126 3.82 5.30 -5.55
N LEU A 127 4.39 4.18 -5.09
CA LEU A 127 5.15 4.12 -3.83
C LEU A 127 6.47 4.89 -3.91
N ILE A 128 7.24 4.69 -4.98
CA ILE A 128 8.60 5.25 -5.12
C ILE A 128 8.59 6.59 -5.87
N GLY A 129 7.59 6.85 -6.71
CA GLY A 129 7.56 8.03 -7.59
C GLY A 129 8.51 7.89 -8.79
N THR A 130 8.51 6.72 -9.44
CA THR A 130 9.31 6.43 -10.64
C THR A 130 8.41 6.12 -11.84
N THR A 131 9.02 5.95 -13.02
CA THR A 131 8.32 5.65 -14.27
C THR A 131 8.27 4.13 -14.53
N LYS A 132 7.17 3.65 -15.13
CA LYS A 132 6.99 2.25 -15.55
C LYS A 132 8.16 1.68 -16.39
N PRO A 133 8.70 2.37 -17.42
CA PRO A 133 9.84 1.84 -18.17
C PRO A 133 11.09 1.62 -17.31
N THR A 134 11.30 2.45 -16.28
CA THR A 134 12.41 2.26 -15.34
C THR A 134 12.23 0.98 -14.52
N ILE A 135 11.01 0.71 -14.07
CA ILE A 135 10.66 -0.51 -13.32
C ILE A 135 10.88 -1.75 -14.21
N ALA A 136 10.39 -1.71 -15.45
CA ALA A 136 10.60 -2.79 -16.43
C ALA A 136 12.09 -3.05 -16.66
N SER A 137 12.90 -2.01 -16.88
CA SER A 137 14.35 -2.19 -17.09
C SER A 137 15.08 -2.84 -15.92
N ILE A 138 14.58 -2.67 -14.69
CA ILE A 138 15.15 -3.31 -13.50
C ILE A 138 14.67 -4.76 -13.39
N ARG A 139 13.39 -5.03 -13.70
CA ARG A 139 12.81 -6.39 -13.74
C ARG A 139 13.50 -7.26 -14.79
N ASP A 140 13.73 -6.70 -15.97
CA ASP A 140 14.41 -7.35 -17.10
C ASP A 140 15.93 -7.32 -16.97
N LYS A 141 16.47 -6.71 -15.91
CA LYS A 141 17.91 -6.54 -15.65
C LYS A 141 18.67 -5.82 -16.79
N THR A 142 17.99 -4.98 -17.55
CA THR A 142 18.56 -4.17 -18.65
C THR A 142 18.94 -2.75 -18.22
N HIS A 143 18.74 -2.39 -16.95
CA HIS A 143 19.16 -1.09 -16.44
C HIS A 143 20.69 -0.96 -16.49
N TRP A 144 21.18 0.19 -16.97
CA TRP A 144 22.60 0.42 -17.26
C TRP A 144 23.57 0.15 -16.09
N ASN A 145 23.10 0.25 -14.84
CA ASN A 145 23.92 0.06 -13.65
C ASN A 145 23.59 -1.23 -12.87
N ILE A 146 22.91 -2.23 -13.47
CA ILE A 146 22.36 -3.40 -12.76
C ILE A 146 23.39 -4.17 -11.93
N GLN A 147 24.65 -4.18 -12.36
CA GLN A 147 25.73 -4.89 -11.69
C GLN A 147 26.14 -4.27 -10.34
N ASN A 148 25.99 -2.95 -10.16
CA ASN A 148 26.41 -2.26 -8.95
C ASN A 148 25.24 -1.94 -7.99
N MET A 149 24.02 -2.31 -8.36
CA MET A 149 22.84 -2.05 -7.52
C MET A 149 22.75 -3.04 -6.37
N THR A 150 22.27 -2.55 -5.23
CA THR A 150 21.99 -3.34 -4.03
C THR A 150 20.52 -3.21 -3.68
N ALA A 151 19.88 -4.32 -3.31
CA ALA A 151 18.47 -4.29 -2.90
C ALA A 151 18.37 -3.65 -1.50
N VAL A 152 17.77 -2.46 -1.42
CA VAL A 152 17.57 -1.72 -0.16
C VAL A 152 16.09 -1.41 0.02
N ASP A 153 15.57 -1.53 1.24
CA ASP A 153 14.17 -1.27 1.55
C ASP A 153 13.79 0.21 1.31
N PRO A 154 12.72 0.51 0.53
CA PRO A 154 12.23 1.87 0.31
C PRO A 154 11.76 2.60 1.57
N VAL A 155 11.36 1.90 2.64
CA VAL A 155 10.98 2.51 3.93
C VAL A 155 12.23 3.01 4.66
N ALA A 156 13.30 2.20 4.69
CA ALA A 156 14.58 2.59 5.29
C ALA A 156 15.19 3.83 4.61
N LEU A 157 15.01 3.96 3.30
CA LEU A 157 15.45 5.13 2.52
C LEU A 157 14.50 6.34 2.66
N GLY A 158 13.33 6.15 3.29
CA GLY A 158 12.31 7.18 3.50
C GLY A 158 11.57 7.58 2.22
N LEU A 159 11.50 6.69 1.22
CA LEU A 159 10.76 6.92 -0.03
C LEU A 159 9.27 6.65 0.17
N CYS A 160 8.93 5.58 0.88
CA CYS A 160 7.56 5.23 1.25
C CYS A 160 7.40 5.15 2.77
N ARG A 161 6.17 5.24 3.27
CA ARG A 161 5.85 4.94 4.68
C ARG A 161 5.54 3.46 4.83
N GLN A 162 5.85 2.89 5.99
CA GLN A 162 5.52 1.50 6.31
C GLN A 162 4.03 1.19 6.06
N SER A 163 3.14 2.05 6.54
CA SER A 163 1.69 1.88 6.33
C SER A 163 1.25 1.90 4.86
N GLU A 164 1.97 2.59 3.98
CA GLU A 164 1.68 2.63 2.55
C GLU A 164 2.15 1.35 1.86
N LEU A 165 3.32 0.84 2.24
CA LEU A 165 3.86 -0.42 1.74
C LEU A 165 2.94 -1.58 2.13
N ASP A 166 2.60 -1.70 3.42
CA ASP A 166 1.75 -2.77 3.93
C ASP A 166 0.37 -2.76 3.28
N ALA A 167 -0.22 -1.58 3.07
CA ALA A 167 -1.52 -1.43 2.43
C ALA A 167 -1.52 -1.88 0.96
N GLU A 168 -0.45 -1.60 0.21
CA GLU A 168 -0.36 -2.02 -1.19
C GLU A 168 -0.01 -3.50 -1.35
N VAL A 169 0.84 -4.05 -0.45
CA VAL A 169 1.11 -5.49 -0.39
C VAL A 169 -0.16 -6.27 -0.05
N GLN A 170 -0.95 -5.82 0.94
CA GLN A 170 -2.24 -6.46 1.25
C GLN A 170 -3.23 -6.41 0.08
N LYS A 171 -3.28 -5.29 -0.66
CA LYS A 171 -4.13 -5.17 -1.86
C LYS A 171 -3.66 -6.09 -2.99
N ALA A 172 -2.36 -6.19 -3.19
CA ALA A 172 -1.75 -7.08 -4.18
C ALA A 172 -2.01 -8.55 -3.82
N ALA A 173 -1.73 -8.95 -2.58
CA ALA A 173 -1.98 -10.30 -2.08
C ALA A 173 -3.45 -10.71 -2.22
N LYS A 174 -4.41 -9.81 -1.92
CA LYS A 174 -5.84 -10.08 -2.13
C LYS A 174 -6.18 -10.31 -3.60
N LYS A 175 -5.60 -9.53 -4.52
CA LYS A 175 -5.82 -9.72 -5.97
C LYS A 175 -5.20 -11.01 -6.49
N HIS A 176 -4.00 -11.34 -6.02
CA HIS A 176 -3.37 -12.61 -6.38
C HIS A 176 -4.13 -13.80 -5.81
N ALA A 177 -4.65 -13.71 -4.59
CA ALA A 177 -5.48 -14.76 -3.99
C ALA A 177 -6.82 -14.98 -4.74
N THR A 178 -7.35 -13.96 -5.43
CA THR A 178 -8.53 -14.14 -6.29
C THR A 178 -8.19 -14.72 -7.67
N ASP A 179 -6.93 -14.63 -8.11
CA ASP A 179 -6.47 -15.09 -9.43
C ASP A 179 -5.87 -16.51 -9.37
N VAL A 180 -5.37 -16.92 -8.20
CA VAL A 180 -5.04 -18.31 -7.91
C VAL A 180 -6.34 -19.05 -7.66
N MET A 181 -6.75 -19.87 -8.63
CA MET A 181 -7.93 -20.77 -8.65
C MET A 181 -8.65 -20.89 -7.30
N SER A 182 -9.94 -20.55 -7.31
CA SER A 182 -10.81 -20.68 -6.13
C SER A 182 -10.65 -22.10 -5.53
N ASP A 183 -10.69 -22.24 -4.20
CA ASP A 183 -10.60 -23.56 -3.53
C ASP A 183 -11.65 -24.54 -4.10
N ASP A 184 -12.76 -24.01 -4.61
CA ASP A 184 -13.81 -24.75 -5.31
C ASP A 184 -13.37 -25.27 -6.70
N GLU A 185 -12.55 -24.50 -7.42
CA GLU A 185 -11.96 -24.93 -8.71
C GLU A 185 -10.82 -25.92 -8.52
N ARG A 186 -10.07 -25.82 -7.41
CA ARG A 186 -9.02 -26.80 -7.05
C ARG A 186 -9.57 -28.13 -6.55
N ARG A 187 -10.74 -28.12 -5.90
CA ARG A 187 -11.43 -29.34 -5.43
C ARG A 187 -12.35 -29.97 -6.47
N LYS A 188 -12.61 -29.29 -7.59
CA LYS A 188 -13.36 -29.86 -8.69
C LYS A 188 -12.52 -30.95 -9.36
N LEU A 189 -12.95 -32.20 -9.18
CA LEU A 189 -12.35 -33.34 -9.86
C LEU A 189 -12.44 -33.11 -11.38
N VAL A 190 -11.31 -33.28 -12.06
CA VAL A 190 -11.22 -33.19 -13.53
C VAL A 190 -12.25 -34.16 -14.13
N SER A 191 -12.98 -33.71 -15.15
CA SER A 191 -14.00 -34.54 -15.82
C SER A 191 -13.38 -35.82 -16.38
N THR A 192 -14.10 -36.94 -16.33
CA THR A 192 -13.64 -38.25 -16.81
C THR A 192 -13.16 -38.21 -18.26
N GLU A 193 -13.77 -37.37 -19.10
CA GLU A 193 -13.38 -37.17 -20.50
C GLU A 193 -11.99 -36.52 -20.64
N GLN A 194 -11.64 -35.62 -19.73
CA GLN A 194 -10.37 -34.91 -19.75
C GLN A 194 -9.23 -35.77 -19.15
N SER A 195 -9.54 -36.67 -18.21
CA SER A 195 -8.59 -37.69 -17.73
C SER A 195 -8.31 -38.78 -18.76
N LEU A 196 -9.31 -39.19 -19.55
CA LEU A 196 -9.15 -40.22 -20.60
C LEU A 196 -8.50 -39.68 -21.89
N GLY A 197 -8.47 -38.36 -22.08
CA GLY A 197 -7.85 -37.71 -23.26
C GLY A 197 -6.39 -37.31 -23.09
N MET A 198 -5.76 -37.56 -21.92
CA MET A 198 -4.33 -37.28 -21.75
C MET A 198 -3.49 -38.36 -22.46
N PRO A 199 -2.55 -37.98 -23.35
CA PRO A 199 -1.64 -38.95 -23.96
C PRO A 199 -0.78 -39.60 -22.88
N THR A 200 -0.51 -40.89 -23.03
CA THR A 200 0.23 -41.75 -22.06
C THR A 200 1.72 -41.40 -21.93
N GLU A 201 2.16 -40.29 -22.53
CA GLU A 201 3.54 -39.83 -22.43
C GLU A 201 3.72 -39.02 -21.14
N PRO A 202 4.64 -39.41 -20.25
CA PRO A 202 4.97 -38.64 -19.06
C PRO A 202 5.47 -37.26 -19.49
N ARG A 203 4.76 -36.20 -19.10
CA ARG A 203 5.25 -34.83 -19.24
C ARG A 203 6.40 -34.62 -18.27
N LEU A 204 7.60 -34.98 -18.70
CA LEU A 204 8.81 -34.62 -17.97
C LEU A 204 8.96 -33.09 -18.01
N PRO A 205 8.99 -32.40 -16.86
CA PRO A 205 9.23 -30.97 -16.85
C PRO A 205 10.64 -30.72 -17.39
N SER A 206 10.77 -29.75 -18.30
CA SER A 206 12.03 -29.32 -18.93
C SER A 206 13.08 -28.77 -17.94
N SER A 207 12.81 -28.85 -16.63
CA SER A 207 13.65 -28.39 -15.52
C SER A 207 14.48 -29.51 -14.87
N ILE A 208 14.39 -30.76 -15.32
CA ILE A 208 15.09 -31.92 -14.70
C ILE A 208 16.34 -32.39 -15.46
N ALA A 209 16.89 -31.55 -16.35
CA ALA A 209 18.12 -31.83 -17.10
C ALA A 209 19.40 -31.98 -16.23
N GLY A 210 19.29 -31.87 -14.90
CA GLY A 210 20.41 -32.01 -13.96
C GLY A 210 20.45 -33.34 -13.18
N LEU A 211 19.53 -34.28 -13.45
CA LEU A 211 19.42 -35.54 -12.71
C LEU A 211 19.91 -36.77 -13.53
N GLU A 212 20.72 -36.56 -14.56
CA GLU A 212 21.29 -37.64 -15.40
C GLU A 212 22.35 -38.50 -14.68
N GLY A 213 22.71 -38.15 -13.44
CA GLY A 213 23.62 -38.93 -12.59
C GLY A 213 22.96 -39.94 -11.65
N PHE A 214 21.63 -39.98 -11.54
CA PHE A 214 20.94 -40.93 -10.65
C PHE A 214 20.54 -42.18 -11.44
N THR A 215 21.46 -43.14 -11.51
CA THR A 215 21.14 -44.48 -11.99
C THR A 215 20.24 -45.16 -10.96
N LEU A 216 18.99 -45.44 -11.36
CA LEU A 216 18.09 -46.27 -10.58
C LEU A 216 18.66 -47.69 -10.57
N GLY A 217 19.43 -48.02 -9.53
CA GLY A 217 19.96 -49.36 -9.34
C GLY A 217 18.82 -50.37 -9.27
N THR A 218 18.81 -51.34 -10.18
CA THR A 218 18.03 -52.57 -10.08
C THR A 218 18.57 -53.38 -8.89
N GLY A 219 18.13 -53.01 -7.68
CA GLY A 219 18.23 -53.85 -6.50
C GLY A 219 17.30 -55.04 -6.68
N LYS A 220 17.84 -56.25 -6.48
CA LYS A 220 17.12 -57.52 -6.47
C LYS A 220 15.79 -57.40 -5.72
N GLU A 221 14.69 -57.74 -6.40
CA GLU A 221 13.43 -58.07 -5.73
C GLU A 221 13.64 -59.36 -4.92
N GLU A 222 13.77 -59.22 -3.60
CA GLU A 222 13.43 -60.31 -2.70
C GLU A 222 11.91 -60.31 -2.50
N THR A 223 11.28 -61.42 -2.88
CA THR A 223 9.85 -61.66 -2.67
C THR A 223 9.57 -61.79 -1.18
N ALA A 224 9.23 -60.67 -0.52
CA ALA A 224 8.71 -60.68 0.83
C ALA A 224 7.23 -61.12 0.81
N SER A 225 6.91 -62.18 1.54
CA SER A 225 5.53 -62.62 1.78
C SER A 225 4.71 -61.51 2.46
N PRO A 226 3.37 -61.44 2.27
CA PRO A 226 2.54 -60.41 2.89
C PRO A 226 2.67 -60.49 4.42
N LYS A 227 3.19 -59.43 5.06
CA LYS A 227 3.26 -59.36 6.53
C LYS A 227 1.87 -59.03 7.08
N ASP A 228 1.43 -59.78 8.07
CA ASP A 228 0.17 -59.55 8.79
C ASP A 228 0.36 -58.38 9.78
N PHE A 229 -0.53 -57.39 9.72
CA PHE A 229 -0.48 -56.16 10.51
C PHE A 229 -1.55 -56.12 11.60
N SER A 230 -2.04 -57.29 12.03
CA SER A 230 -3.11 -57.39 13.01
C SER A 230 -2.72 -57.06 14.45
N ASP A 231 -1.41 -56.92 14.76
CA ASP A 231 -0.93 -56.71 16.13
C ASP A 231 0.04 -55.53 16.27
N ALA A 232 -0.05 -54.80 17.40
CA ALA A 232 0.60 -53.51 17.61
C ALA A 232 2.13 -53.62 17.75
N ASP A 233 2.64 -54.78 18.20
CA ASP A 233 4.07 -55.01 18.39
C ASP A 233 4.82 -55.32 17.07
N SER A 234 4.10 -55.55 15.96
CA SER A 234 4.69 -55.72 14.62
C SER A 234 5.26 -54.43 14.03
N PHE A 235 4.91 -53.27 14.60
CA PHE A 235 5.36 -51.96 14.12
C PHE A 235 6.80 -51.61 14.50
N PHE A 236 7.37 -52.27 15.51
CA PHE A 236 8.65 -51.86 16.11
C PHE A 236 9.81 -52.84 15.88
N ASN A 237 9.63 -53.91 15.10
CA ASN A 237 10.71 -54.85 14.84
C ASN A 237 11.64 -54.33 13.73
N LEU A 238 12.67 -53.58 14.11
CA LEU A 238 13.79 -53.26 13.23
C LEU A 238 14.70 -54.49 13.05
N PRO A 239 15.32 -54.68 11.86
CA PRO A 239 16.27 -55.77 11.68
C PRO A 239 17.47 -55.58 12.63
N HIS A 240 17.81 -56.64 13.36
CA HIS A 240 19.02 -56.70 14.18
C HIS A 240 20.24 -56.45 13.27
N ALA A 241 21.08 -55.49 13.67
CA ALA A 241 22.43 -55.36 13.13
C ALA A 241 23.26 -56.51 13.74
N ASP A 242 23.78 -57.39 12.89
CA ASP A 242 24.79 -58.38 13.27
C ASP A 242 26.09 -57.62 13.62
N ASP A 243 26.35 -57.46 14.91
CA ASP A 243 27.71 -57.43 15.47
C ASP A 243 27.99 -58.88 15.91
N ASP A 244 28.96 -59.53 15.28
CA ASP A 244 29.70 -60.62 15.90
C ASP A 244 31.16 -60.55 15.43
N ASP A 245 32.02 -60.56 16.43
CA ASP A 245 33.45 -60.31 16.44
C ASP A 245 34.31 -61.50 15.92
N GLU A 246 35.58 -61.16 15.67
CA GLU A 246 36.79 -61.94 15.98
C GLU A 246 37.48 -62.91 14.97
N GLU A 247 38.80 -62.63 14.84
CA GLU A 247 39.97 -63.49 14.53
C GLU A 247 40.32 -63.92 13.09
N GLU A 248 41.45 -63.41 12.56
CA GLU A 248 42.71 -64.19 12.46
C GLU A 248 43.90 -63.38 11.88
N GLU A 249 45.09 -63.73 12.37
CA GLU A 249 46.44 -63.18 12.12
C GLU A 249 46.92 -63.32 10.65
N ASP A 250 47.85 -62.47 10.18
CA ASP A 250 49.28 -62.82 10.14
C ASP A 250 50.17 -61.99 9.15
N HIS A 251 51.36 -61.65 9.65
CA HIS A 251 52.65 -61.29 9.02
C HIS A 251 52.78 -60.38 7.78
N ARG A 252 53.60 -59.31 7.92
CA ARG A 252 55.02 -59.33 7.50
C ARG A 252 55.85 -58.11 7.97
N ARG A 253 57.05 -58.46 8.43
CA ARG A 253 58.27 -57.68 8.73
C ARG A 253 58.49 -56.37 7.98
#